data_AF-A0A6P2BAI4-F1
#
_entry.id   AF-A0A6P2BAI4-F1
#
_cell.length_a   1.000
_cell.length_b   1.000
_cell.length_c   1.000
_cell.angle_alpha   90.00
_cell.angle_beta   90.00
_cell.angle_gamma   90.00
#
_symmetry.space_group_name_H-M   'P 1'
#
loop_
_entity.id
_entity.type
_entity.pdbx_description
1 polymer ?
#
loop_
_entity_poly.entity_id
_entity_poly.type
_entity_poly.pdbx_seq_one_letter_code
_entity_poly.pdbx_strand_id
1 'polypeptide(L)'
;MSTDKESDEGSGSTSIAGQAFLNPPELDALLHMVLALAGEVASLRARLDTHERLNEAAGGWGNTEVDAYVPSAEIARQRAALTDELVAQVTSPIKMIFPGDDHDR
;
A
#
# COMPACT_ATOMS: atom_id res chain seq x y z
N MET A 1 -65.29 8.55 -14.29
CA MET A 1 -64.57 7.48 -13.57
C MET A 1 -63.40 7.11 -14.46
N SER A 2 -62.22 7.74 -14.41
CA SER A 2 -61.30 8.01 -13.29
C SER A 2 -60.99 6.75 -12.48
N THR A 3 -59.79 6.22 -12.72
CA THR A 3 -58.67 5.96 -11.78
C THR A 3 -57.59 5.27 -12.62
N ASP A 4 -56.50 5.95 -12.99
CA ASP A 4 -55.24 6.03 -12.24
C ASP A 4 -54.66 4.65 -11.88
N LYS A 5 -53.59 4.26 -12.57
CA LYS A 5 -52.35 3.76 -11.94
C LYS A 5 -51.23 3.69 -12.99
N GLU A 6 -50.37 4.71 -13.05
CA GLU A 6 -49.08 4.78 -12.34
C GLU A 6 -47.99 3.98 -13.07
N SER A 7 -47.15 4.77 -13.73
CA SER A 7 -45.83 4.46 -14.28
C SER A 7 -44.98 3.62 -13.34
N ASP A 8 -44.51 2.48 -13.82
CA ASP A 8 -43.37 1.77 -13.25
C ASP A 8 -42.22 1.82 -14.27
N GLU A 9 -41.52 2.95 -14.27
CA GLU A 9 -40.14 2.98 -14.74
C GLU A 9 -39.36 2.07 -13.79
N GLY A 10 -39.14 0.84 -14.22
CA GLY A 10 -38.17 -0.07 -13.62
C GLY A 10 -36.80 0.58 -13.66
N SER A 11 -36.52 1.43 -12.68
CA SER A 11 -35.19 1.88 -12.31
C SER A 11 -34.42 0.63 -11.96
N GLY A 12 -33.71 0.09 -12.95
CA GLY A 12 -32.62 -0.83 -12.75
C GLY A 12 -31.54 -0.12 -11.94
N SER A 13 -31.79 0.03 -10.64
CA SER A 13 -30.76 0.33 -9.67
C SER A 13 -29.87 -0.90 -9.66
N THR A 14 -28.88 -0.90 -10.55
CA THR A 14 -27.66 -1.69 -10.35
C THR A 14 -27.06 -1.16 -9.06
N SER A 15 -27.52 -1.72 -7.95
CA SER A 15 -26.86 -1.59 -6.66
C SER A 15 -25.48 -2.17 -6.87
N ILE A 16 -24.52 -1.29 -7.11
CA ILE A 16 -23.14 -1.58 -6.74
C ILE A 16 -23.15 -1.52 -5.21
N ALA A 17 -23.80 -2.50 -4.58
CA ALA A 17 -23.49 -2.89 -3.23
C ALA A 17 -22.04 -3.36 -3.32
N GLY A 18 -21.13 -2.39 -3.22
CA GLY A 18 -19.70 -2.62 -3.14
C GLY A 18 -19.52 -3.48 -1.92
N GLN A 19 -19.45 -4.79 -2.18
CA GLN A 19 -19.31 -5.84 -1.20
C GLN A 19 -18.17 -5.42 -0.30
N ALA A 20 -18.46 -5.10 0.96
CA ALA A 20 -17.42 -4.91 1.94
C ALA A 20 -16.69 -6.26 2.03
N PHE A 21 -15.51 -6.32 1.42
CA PHE A 21 -14.71 -7.54 1.27
C PHE A 21 -14.21 -8.08 2.62
N LEU A 22 -14.40 -7.29 3.69
CA LEU A 22 -13.99 -7.57 5.06
C LEU A 22 -15.13 -7.26 6.03
N ASN A 23 -15.34 -8.13 7.01
CA ASN A 23 -16.26 -7.87 8.12
C ASN A 23 -15.73 -6.73 9.02
N PRO A 24 -16.58 -6.03 9.81
CA PRO A 24 -16.12 -4.91 10.64
C PRO A 24 -14.90 -5.19 11.54
N PRO A 25 -14.77 -6.38 12.19
CA PRO A 25 -13.56 -6.70 12.96
C PRO A 25 -12.29 -6.88 12.10
N GLU A 26 -12.44 -7.39 10.88
CA GLU A 26 -11.34 -7.56 9.92
C GLU A 26 -10.88 -6.20 9.37
N LEU A 27 -11.83 -5.28 9.16
CA LEU A 27 -11.55 -3.89 8.78
C LEU A 27 -10.79 -3.13 9.88
N ASP A 28 -11.20 -3.29 11.14
CA ASP A 28 -10.49 -2.69 12.28
C ASP A 28 -9.06 -3.24 12.41
N ALA A 29 -8.88 -4.55 12.24
CA ALA A 29 -7.56 -5.16 12.25
C ALA A 29 -6.68 -4.63 11.10
N LEU A 30 -7.23 -4.50 9.89
CA LEU A 30 -6.54 -3.91 8.75
C LEU A 30 -6.13 -2.46 9.03
N LEU A 31 -7.04 -1.65 9.58
CA LEU A 31 -6.76 -0.27 9.93
C LEU A 31 -5.62 -0.17 10.95
N HIS A 32 -5.61 -1.01 11.99
CA HIS A 32 -4.52 -1.07 12.96
C HIS A 32 -3.18 -1.44 12.31
N MET A 33 -3.17 -2.43 11.40
CA MET A 33 -1.95 -2.80 10.66
C MET A 33 -1.43 -1.65 9.79
N VAL A 34 -2.31 -0.95 9.07
CA VAL A 34 -1.94 0.20 8.25
C VAL A 34 -1.41 1.36 9.10
N LEU A 35 -2.05 1.64 10.23
CA LEU A 35 -1.59 2.69 11.16
C LEU A 35 -0.24 2.35 11.78
N ALA A 36 -0.02 1.09 12.17
CA ALA A 36 1.27 0.64 12.68
C ALA A 36 2.38 0.81 11.62
N LEU A 37 2.13 0.36 10.39
CA LEU A 37 3.08 0.51 9.28
C LEU A 37 3.35 1.99 8.95
N ALA A 38 2.32 2.84 8.98
CA ALA A 38 2.49 4.28 8.79
C ALA A 38 3.39 4.90 9.86
N GLY A 39 3.24 4.47 11.12
CA GLY A 39 4.11 4.87 12.23
C GLY A 39 5.57 4.45 12.02
N GLU A 40 5.79 3.21 11.57
CA GLU A 40 7.13 2.72 11.24
C GLU A 40 7.76 3.49 10.08
N VAL A 41 7.00 3.76 9.01
CA VAL A 41 7.46 4.57 7.87
C VAL A 41 7.83 5.99 8.29
N ALA A 42 7.03 6.61 9.17
CA ALA A 42 7.34 7.93 9.72
C ALA A 42 8.66 7.93 10.52
N SER A 43 8.87 6.89 11.34
CA SER A 43 10.12 6.70 12.09
C SER A 43 11.33 6.52 11.15
N LEU A 44 11.19 5.70 10.10
CA LEU A 44 12.24 5.51 9.09
C LEU A 44 12.59 6.81 8.37
N ARG A 45 11.60 7.60 7.96
CA ARG A 45 11.82 8.91 7.33
C ARG A 45 12.55 9.88 8.25
N ALA A 46 12.15 9.96 9.52
CA ALA A 46 12.83 10.82 10.50
C ALA A 46 14.30 10.39 10.73
N ARG A 47 14.56 9.09 10.74
CA ARG A 47 15.93 8.55 10.83
C ARG A 47 16.77 8.92 9.61
N LEU A 48 16.23 8.81 8.40
CA LEU A 48 16.94 9.19 7.17
C LEU A 48 17.30 10.69 7.18
N ASP A 49 16.35 11.58 7.47
CA ASP A 49 16.62 13.03 7.60
C ASP A 49 17.70 13.30 8.66
N THR A 50 17.65 12.59 9.80
CA THR A 50 18.68 12.70 10.83
C THR A 50 20.06 12.28 10.31
N HIS A 51 20.15 11.16 9.58
CA HIS A 51 21.41 10.69 9.00
C HIS A 51 21.98 11.68 7.99
N GLU A 52 21.15 12.24 7.11
CA GLU A 52 21.55 13.24 6.12
C GLU A 52 22.07 14.51 6.79
N ARG A 53 21.36 15.03 7.79
CA ARG A 53 21.79 16.21 8.56
C ARG A 53 23.08 15.99 9.32
N LEU A 54 23.25 14.82 9.95
CA LEU A 54 24.47 14.47 10.66
C LEU A 54 25.66 14.35 9.70
N ASN A 55 25.45 13.78 8.53
CA ASN A 55 26.48 13.66 7.50
C ASN A 55 26.87 15.02 6.91
N GLU A 56 25.89 15.87 6.62
CA GLU A 56 26.11 17.25 6.17
C GLU A 56 26.89 18.07 7.22
N ALA A 57 26.51 17.97 8.50
CA ALA A 57 27.22 18.61 9.60
C ALA A 57 28.68 18.13 9.74
N ALA A 58 28.99 16.90 9.29
CA ALA A 58 30.34 16.35 9.24
C ALA A 58 31.12 16.75 7.98
N GLY A 59 30.56 17.60 7.11
CA GLY A 59 31.15 18.02 5.83
C GLY A 59 30.93 17.04 4.68
N GLY A 60 30.00 16.11 4.84
CA GLY A 60 29.57 15.19 3.79
C GLY A 60 28.47 15.76 2.89
N TRP A 61 27.70 14.87 2.28
CA TRP A 61 26.49 15.15 1.49
C TRP A 61 25.27 15.42 2.39
N GLY A 62 24.37 16.29 1.93
CA GLY A 62 23.10 16.60 2.58
C GLY A 62 21.89 16.17 1.75
N ASN A 63 20.73 16.76 2.05
CA ASN A 63 19.46 16.45 1.38
C ASN A 63 19.53 16.68 -0.15
N THR A 64 20.15 17.78 -0.59
CA THR A 64 20.21 18.16 -2.01
C THR A 64 20.93 17.10 -2.86
N GLU A 65 22.03 16.55 -2.35
CA GLU A 65 22.77 15.50 -3.04
C GLU A 65 22.00 14.18 -3.09
N VAL A 66 21.25 13.86 -2.02
CA VAL A 66 20.38 12.67 -1.97
C VAL A 66 19.27 12.79 -3.01
N ASP A 67 18.61 13.94 -3.10
CA ASP A 67 17.53 14.19 -4.08
C ASP A 67 18.04 14.18 -5.53
N ALA A 68 19.27 14.63 -5.76
CA ALA A 68 19.91 14.62 -7.07
C ALA A 68 20.54 13.26 -7.44
N TYR A 69 20.57 12.29 -6.52
CA TYR A 69 21.28 11.03 -6.72
C TYR A 69 20.59 10.16 -7.78
N VAL A 70 21.32 9.90 -8.87
CA VAL A 70 20.89 8.95 -9.91
C VAL A 70 21.68 7.65 -9.73
N PRO A 71 21.03 6.54 -9.35
CA PRO A 71 21.72 5.26 -9.21
C PRO A 71 22.22 4.77 -10.57
N SER A 72 23.38 4.11 -10.57
CA SER A 72 23.81 3.35 -11.74
C SER A 72 22.86 2.17 -11.98
N ALA A 73 22.87 1.62 -13.20
CA ALA A 73 22.09 0.43 -13.53
C ALA A 73 22.36 -0.75 -12.56
N GLU A 74 23.60 -0.89 -12.09
CA GLU A 74 23.96 -1.92 -11.13
C GLU A 74 23.32 -1.69 -9.76
N ILE A 75 23.40 -0.47 -9.23
CA ILE A 75 22.78 -0.11 -7.95
C ILE A 75 21.26 -0.24 -8.02
N ALA A 76 20.65 0.14 -9.15
CA ALA A 76 19.22 -0.03 -9.37
C ALA A 76 18.80 -1.51 -9.33
N ARG A 77 19.57 -2.41 -9.94
CA ARG A 77 19.31 -3.87 -9.88
C ARG A 77 19.41 -4.42 -8.47
N GLN A 78 20.43 -4.00 -7.71
CA GLN A 78 20.60 -4.41 -6.32
C GLN A 78 19.41 -3.95 -5.46
N ARG A 79 18.94 -2.70 -5.64
CA ARG A 79 17.74 -2.18 -4.96
C ARG A 79 16.47 -2.94 -5.33
N ALA A 80 16.30 -3.31 -6.60
CA ALA A 80 15.17 -4.11 -7.05
C ALA A 80 15.14 -5.48 -6.36
N ALA A 81 16.29 -6.18 -6.31
CA ALA A 81 16.39 -7.48 -5.64
C ALA A 81 16.06 -7.39 -4.14
N LEU A 82 16.54 -6.36 -3.44
CA LEU A 82 16.21 -6.12 -2.03
C LEU A 82 14.72 -5.82 -1.82
N THR A 83 14.11 -5.08 -2.76
CA THR A 83 12.67 -4.77 -2.72
C THR A 83 11.86 -6.05 -2.93
N ASP A 84 12.24 -6.89 -3.89
CA ASP A 84 11.58 -8.17 -4.16
C ASP A 84 11.66 -9.12 -2.95
N GLU A 85 12.81 -9.18 -2.28
CA GLU A 85 12.99 -9.96 -1.05
C GLU A 85 12.08 -9.47 0.07
N LEU A 86 12.02 -8.15 0.30
CA LEU A 86 11.14 -7.55 1.30
C LEU A 86 9.67 -7.82 0.99
N VAL A 87 9.26 -7.65 -0.26
CA VAL A 87 7.88 -7.94 -0.70
C VAL A 87 7.55 -9.42 -0.50
N ALA A 88 8.45 -10.33 -0.87
CA ALA A 88 8.25 -11.77 -0.66
C ALA A 88 8.11 -12.11 0.83
N GLN A 89 8.93 -11.51 1.69
CA GLN A 89 8.85 -11.69 3.14
C GLN A 89 7.51 -11.20 3.72
N VAL A 90 7.07 -10.00 3.33
CA VAL A 90 5.83 -9.39 3.84
C VAL A 90 4.57 -10.08 3.29
N THR A 91 4.62 -10.57 2.06
CA THR A 91 3.47 -11.23 1.41
C THR A 91 3.40 -12.74 1.66
N SER A 92 4.46 -13.36 2.18
CA SER A 92 4.48 -14.79 2.51
C SER A 92 3.37 -15.24 3.47
N PRO A 93 3.06 -14.50 4.57
CA PRO A 93 1.91 -14.81 5.42
C PRO A 93 0.57 -14.73 4.69
N ILE A 94 0.41 -13.77 3.75
CA ILE A 94 -0.81 -13.61 2.96
C ILE A 94 -1.00 -14.81 2.00
N LYS A 95 0.08 -15.30 1.36
CA LYS A 95 0.05 -16.53 0.56
C LYS A 95 -0.33 -17.78 1.36
N MET A 96 -0.04 -17.80 2.67
CA MET A 96 -0.40 -18.92 3.55
C MET A 96 -1.86 -18.84 4.02
N ILE A 97 -2.39 -17.63 4.21
CA ILE A 97 -3.78 -17.36 4.60
C ILE A 97 -4.72 -17.50 3.40
N PHE A 98 -4.24 -17.15 2.20
CA PHE A 98 -4.93 -17.32 0.92
C PHE A 98 -4.07 -18.19 -0.02
N PRO A 99 -3.98 -19.51 0.22
CA PRO A 99 -3.32 -20.42 -0.70
C PRO A 99 -4.05 -20.35 -2.05
N GLY A 100 -3.34 -19.97 -3.10
CA GLY A 100 -3.93 -19.54 -4.37
C GLY A 100 -4.98 -20.51 -4.94
N ASP A 101 -6.09 -19.93 -5.40
CA ASP A 101 -6.78 -20.45 -6.57
C ASP A 101 -5.80 -20.34 -7.75
N ASP A 102 -5.18 -21.46 -8.10
CA ASP A 102 -4.47 -21.62 -9.36
C ASP A 102 -5.48 -21.50 -10.51
N HIS A 103 -5.76 -20.28 -10.97
CA HIS A 103 -6.63 -20.03 -12.11
C HIS A 103 -5.96 -20.21 -13.48
N ASP A 104 -4.70 -20.66 -13.52
CA ASP A 104 -4.05 -21.07 -14.76
C ASP A 104 -4.17 -22.59 -14.97
N ARG A 105 -5.31 -23.00 -15.52
CA ARG A 105 -5.46 -24.18 -16.40
C ARG A 105 -6.18 -23.80 -17.68
#